data_AF-A0A645CKC3-F1
#
_entry.id   AF-A0A645CKC3-F1
#
_cell.length_a   1.000
_cell.length_b   1.000
_cell.length_c   1.000
_cell.angle_alpha   90.00
_cell.angle_beta   90.00
_cell.angle_gamma   90.00
#
_symmetry.space_group_name_H-M   'P 1'
#
loop_
_entity.id
_entity.type
_entity.pdbx_description
1 polymer ?
#
loop_
_entity_poly.entity_id
_entity_poly.type
_entity_poly.pdbx_seq_one_letter_code
_entity_poly.pdbx_strand_id
1 'polypeptide(L)'
;MDETNNSVNTPAAADPANAGQVANAQSADTSSAAAQTADESTLTGDPVNPGAKRDYEHDAEYARQRRDREAAEREAAAAKKASDTLRNALKTMNITGETPDEMAINAEAFATGKPREEIKAAYEKRTEAETLKSENENLKKLIRDSALNKDLIAIKAAYPEVKAENINELGEDFVSMMAAGKNLDPVKVYGALKIMNEANKKPVPKSTGDVRSSGTQEKDFFTREEVQKMTSSEVHKNYDKIIASQKKW
;
A
#
# COMPACT_ATOMS: atom_id res chain seq x y z
N MET A 1 -38.16 38.37 -55.91
CA MET A 1 -37.24 37.86 -54.89
C MET A 1 -37.97 36.73 -54.19
N ASP A 2 -38.37 35.71 -54.94
CA ASP A 2 -37.54 34.63 -55.55
C ASP A 2 -37.32 33.55 -54.50
N GLU A 3 -38.08 32.45 -54.57
CA GLU A 3 -37.73 31.21 -55.30
C GLU A 3 -36.61 30.45 -54.54
N THR A 4 -36.68 29.15 -54.19
CA THR A 4 -37.52 28.03 -54.60
C THR A 4 -37.26 26.83 -53.67
N ASN A 5 -38.30 26.02 -53.52
CA ASN A 5 -38.30 24.63 -53.02
C ASN A 5 -37.37 23.69 -53.82
N ASN A 6 -36.81 22.69 -53.13
CA ASN A 6 -36.54 21.33 -53.67
C ASN A 6 -36.17 20.45 -52.45
N SER A 7 -36.97 19.53 -51.91
CA SER A 7 -37.76 18.41 -52.45
C SER A 7 -36.96 17.38 -53.26
N VAL A 8 -37.24 16.11 -52.91
CA VAL A 8 -37.24 14.91 -53.77
C VAL A 8 -36.16 13.83 -53.49
N ASN A 9 -36.71 12.70 -53.00
CA ASN A 9 -36.48 11.28 -53.34
C ASN A 9 -35.33 10.43 -52.78
N THR A 10 -35.78 9.40 -52.06
CA THR A 10 -35.37 7.98 -52.14
C THR A 10 -35.55 7.38 -53.56
N PRO A 11 -34.75 6.36 -53.95
CA PRO A 11 -35.25 4.98 -53.98
C PRO A 11 -34.19 3.95 -53.50
N ALA A 12 -34.54 2.95 -52.68
CA ALA A 12 -34.99 1.59 -53.02
C ALA A 12 -33.88 0.57 -53.40
N ALA A 13 -33.73 -0.41 -52.50
CA ALA A 13 -33.51 -1.86 -52.67
C ALA A 13 -32.45 -2.43 -53.63
N ALA A 14 -31.56 -3.28 -53.08
CA ALA A 14 -31.17 -4.54 -53.70
C ALA A 14 -30.80 -5.59 -52.62
N ASP A 15 -31.36 -6.78 -52.83
CA ASP A 15 -31.37 -8.02 -52.05
C ASP A 15 -30.00 -8.75 -52.05
N PRO A 16 -29.79 -9.80 -51.23
CA PRO A 16 -30.10 -11.13 -51.76
C PRO A 16 -30.72 -12.14 -50.78
N ALA A 17 -31.88 -12.68 -51.19
CA ALA A 17 -32.43 -14.00 -50.89
C ALA A 17 -31.43 -15.13 -51.23
N ASN A 18 -31.18 -16.11 -50.34
CA ASN A 18 -31.90 -17.38 -50.12
C ASN A 18 -31.54 -18.55 -51.08
N ALA A 19 -31.64 -19.78 -50.54
CA ALA A 19 -31.53 -21.14 -51.11
C ALA A 19 -30.16 -21.82 -50.90
N GLY A 20 -29.98 -22.93 -50.17
CA GLY A 20 -30.91 -23.96 -49.71
C GLY A 20 -31.02 -25.11 -50.72
N GLN A 21 -30.29 -26.23 -50.51
CA GLN A 21 -30.64 -27.64 -50.87
C GLN A 21 -29.42 -28.58 -50.73
N VAL A 22 -29.35 -29.45 -49.72
CA VAL A 22 -29.70 -30.91 -49.63
C VAL A 22 -28.88 -31.89 -50.50
N ALA A 23 -28.21 -32.85 -49.83
CA ALA A 23 -27.97 -34.28 -50.19
C ALA A 23 -26.93 -34.86 -49.20
N ASN A 24 -27.29 -35.64 -48.16
CA ASN A 24 -27.54 -37.09 -48.13
C ASN A 24 -26.42 -37.98 -48.73
N ALA A 25 -25.62 -38.65 -47.89
CA ALA A 25 -25.38 -40.10 -47.88
C ALA A 25 -24.20 -40.50 -46.98
N GLN A 26 -24.34 -41.68 -46.39
CA GLN A 26 -23.56 -42.29 -45.31
C GLN A 26 -22.19 -42.90 -45.70
N SER A 27 -21.36 -43.04 -44.67
CA SER A 27 -20.35 -44.08 -44.39
C SER A 27 -19.04 -44.10 -45.18
N ALA A 28 -17.94 -43.76 -44.50
CA ALA A 28 -16.88 -44.73 -44.22
C ALA A 28 -16.01 -44.27 -43.05
N ASP A 29 -15.87 -45.20 -42.11
CA ASP A 29 -14.93 -45.32 -41.00
C ASP A 29 -13.50 -44.87 -41.35
N THR A 30 -12.89 -44.06 -40.48
CA THR A 30 -11.46 -44.13 -40.16
C THR A 30 -11.17 -43.28 -38.92
N SER A 31 -11.04 -44.00 -37.80
CA SER A 31 -10.15 -43.74 -36.66
C SER A 31 -9.32 -42.44 -36.69
N SER A 32 -9.68 -41.50 -35.81
CA SER A 32 -8.70 -40.64 -35.12
C SER A 32 -9.34 -40.10 -33.84
N ALA A 33 -9.19 -40.85 -32.76
CA ALA A 33 -9.49 -40.40 -31.42
C ALA A 33 -8.40 -39.41 -30.98
N ALA A 34 -8.58 -38.13 -31.29
CA ALA A 34 -7.88 -37.05 -30.62
C ALA A 34 -8.57 -36.78 -29.28
N ALA A 35 -8.25 -37.62 -28.29
CA ALA A 35 -8.63 -37.41 -26.91
C ALA A 35 -7.97 -36.11 -26.43
N GLN A 36 -8.84 -35.16 -26.06
CA GLN A 36 -8.52 -33.96 -25.32
C GLN A 36 -7.71 -34.34 -24.07
N THR A 37 -6.55 -33.72 -23.93
CA THR A 37 -5.77 -33.72 -22.69
C THR A 37 -6.60 -33.00 -21.63
N ALA A 38 -7.39 -33.77 -20.89
CA ALA A 38 -7.80 -33.39 -19.56
C ALA A 38 -6.53 -33.35 -18.71
N ASP A 39 -6.17 -32.15 -18.27
CA ASP A 39 -5.18 -31.90 -17.22
C ASP A 39 -5.77 -32.39 -15.90
N GLU A 40 -5.82 -33.71 -15.76
CA GLU A 40 -6.05 -34.40 -14.51
C GLU A 40 -4.71 -34.39 -13.79
N SER A 41 -4.43 -33.29 -13.06
CA SER A 41 -3.43 -33.29 -11.99
C SER A 41 -3.92 -34.24 -10.89
N THR A 42 -3.78 -35.52 -11.21
CA THR A 42 -3.83 -36.63 -10.27
C THR A 42 -2.72 -36.37 -9.28
N LEU A 43 -3.08 -36.42 -8.01
CA LEU A 43 -2.17 -36.50 -6.89
C LEU A 43 -1.45 -37.87 -6.94
N THR A 44 -0.62 -38.09 -7.96
CA THR A 44 0.34 -39.20 -8.00
C THR A 44 1.51 -38.75 -7.16
N GLY A 45 1.57 -39.27 -5.92
CA GLY A 45 2.79 -39.23 -5.14
C GLY A 45 3.89 -39.96 -5.90
N ASP A 46 4.78 -39.21 -6.53
CA ASP A 46 6.03 -39.75 -7.06
C ASP A 46 6.82 -40.43 -5.94
N PRO A 47 7.54 -41.53 -6.24
CA PRO A 47 8.35 -42.21 -5.25
C PRO A 47 9.37 -41.22 -4.67
N VAL A 48 9.28 -40.99 -3.36
CA VAL A 48 10.16 -40.11 -2.60
C VAL A 48 11.61 -40.44 -2.95
N ASN A 49 12.29 -39.53 -3.67
CA ASN A 49 13.74 -39.58 -3.84
C ASN A 49 14.36 -39.43 -2.43
N PRO A 50 15.01 -40.46 -1.88
CA PRO A 50 15.45 -40.46 -0.48
C PRO A 50 16.60 -39.47 -0.19
N GLY A 51 17.06 -38.69 -1.17
CA GLY A 51 18.11 -37.67 -1.02
C GLY A 51 17.66 -36.20 -1.15
N ALA A 52 16.41 -35.90 -1.52
CA ALA A 52 15.95 -34.52 -1.65
C ALA A 52 15.42 -34.00 -0.30
N LYS A 53 15.98 -32.88 0.19
CA LYS A 53 15.45 -32.21 1.39
C LYS A 53 14.05 -31.68 1.07
N ARG A 54 13.04 -32.17 1.80
CA ARG A 54 11.67 -31.63 1.72
C ARG A 54 11.68 -30.14 2.05
N ASP A 55 11.02 -29.36 1.21
CA ASP A 55 10.79 -27.94 1.46
C ASP A 55 9.52 -27.79 2.30
N TYR A 56 9.71 -27.87 3.62
CA TYR A 56 8.61 -27.79 4.58
C TYR A 56 7.88 -26.44 4.56
N GLU A 57 8.52 -25.37 4.08
CA GLU A 57 7.93 -24.05 4.01
C GLU A 57 6.95 -23.98 2.84
N HIS A 58 7.36 -24.45 1.66
CA HIS A 58 6.49 -24.57 0.49
C HIS A 58 5.29 -25.50 0.73
N ASP A 59 5.51 -26.65 1.36
CA ASP A 59 4.44 -27.59 1.75
C ASP A 59 3.43 -26.94 2.72
N ALA A 60 3.91 -26.12 3.65
CA ALA A 60 3.06 -25.43 4.63
C ALA A 60 2.24 -24.29 4.00
N GLU A 61 2.81 -23.56 3.04
CA GLU A 61 2.09 -22.53 2.25
C GLU A 61 0.98 -23.16 1.41
N TYR A 62 1.26 -24.27 0.72
CA TYR A 62 0.25 -24.99 -0.04
C TYR A 62 -0.90 -25.50 0.84
N ALA A 63 -0.58 -26.03 2.02
CA ALA A 63 -1.57 -26.45 3.01
C ALA A 63 -2.40 -25.29 3.59
N ARG A 64 -1.83 -24.08 3.69
CA ARG A 64 -2.58 -22.86 4.07
C ARG A 64 -3.49 -22.41 2.94
N GLN A 65 -2.96 -22.27 1.73
CA GLN A 65 -3.72 -21.84 0.55
C GLN A 65 -4.93 -22.77 0.29
N ARG A 66 -4.75 -24.08 0.46
CA ARG A 66 -5.85 -25.04 0.31
C ARG A 66 -6.94 -24.84 1.37
N ARG A 67 -6.55 -24.58 2.62
CA ARG A 67 -7.51 -24.28 3.71
C ARG A 67 -8.23 -22.96 3.49
N ASP A 68 -7.51 -21.92 3.05
CA ASP A 68 -8.08 -20.60 2.79
C ASP A 68 -9.06 -20.67 1.61
N ARG A 69 -8.74 -21.42 0.55
CA ARG A 69 -9.64 -21.67 -0.56
C ARG A 69 -10.89 -22.45 -0.13
N GLU A 70 -10.73 -23.53 0.63
CA GLU A 70 -11.88 -24.29 1.14
C GLU A 70 -12.75 -23.43 2.08
N ALA A 71 -12.14 -22.56 2.88
CA ALA A 71 -12.85 -21.60 3.71
C ALA A 71 -13.63 -20.58 2.87
N ALA A 72 -13.01 -19.99 1.85
CA ALA A 72 -13.66 -19.07 0.93
C ALA A 72 -14.79 -19.74 0.13
N GLU A 73 -14.60 -20.97 -0.35
CA GLU A 73 -15.63 -21.76 -1.02
C GLU A 73 -16.81 -22.07 -0.09
N ARG A 74 -16.52 -22.42 1.17
CA ARG A 74 -17.55 -22.66 2.20
C ARG A 74 -18.32 -21.39 2.53
N GLU A 75 -17.64 -20.26 2.65
CA GLU A 75 -18.26 -18.95 2.89
C GLU A 75 -19.13 -18.54 1.70
N ALA A 76 -18.63 -18.68 0.47
CA ALA A 76 -19.40 -18.40 -0.74
C ALA A 76 -20.63 -19.31 -0.87
N ALA A 77 -20.50 -20.60 -0.55
CA ALA A 77 -21.61 -21.54 -0.54
C ALA A 77 -22.65 -21.17 0.55
N ALA A 78 -22.19 -20.76 1.73
CA ALA A 78 -23.06 -20.29 2.80
C ALA A 78 -23.79 -19.00 2.42
N ALA A 79 -23.10 -18.02 1.83
CA ALA A 79 -23.67 -16.76 1.37
C ALA A 79 -24.71 -16.98 0.26
N LYS A 80 -24.43 -17.88 -0.70
CA LYS A 80 -25.38 -18.29 -1.73
C LYS A 80 -26.62 -18.91 -1.12
N LYS A 81 -26.45 -19.90 -0.22
CA LYS A 81 -27.57 -20.55 0.47
C LYS A 81 -28.42 -19.56 1.27
N ALA A 82 -27.79 -18.61 1.97
CA ALA A 82 -28.49 -17.55 2.69
C ALA A 82 -29.30 -16.66 1.73
N SER A 83 -28.70 -16.26 0.60
CA SER A 83 -29.37 -15.46 -0.44
C SER A 83 -30.55 -16.19 -1.07
N ASP A 84 -30.39 -17.48 -1.38
CA ASP A 84 -31.46 -18.32 -1.93
C ASP A 84 -32.60 -18.52 -0.93
N THR A 85 -32.27 -18.71 0.35
CA THR A 85 -33.27 -18.85 1.43
C THR A 85 -34.08 -17.57 1.57
N LEU A 86 -33.41 -16.41 1.60
CA LEU A 86 -34.07 -15.10 1.64
C LEU A 86 -34.95 -14.88 0.41
N ARG A 87 -34.44 -15.16 -0.79
CA ARG A 87 -35.20 -15.00 -2.04
C ARG A 87 -36.46 -15.87 -2.05
N ASN A 88 -36.37 -17.09 -1.55
CA ASN A 88 -37.53 -17.98 -1.43
C ASN A 88 -38.54 -17.48 -0.40
N ALA A 89 -38.08 -16.94 0.74
CA ALA A 89 -38.96 -16.33 1.74
C ALA A 89 -39.66 -15.05 1.23
N LEU A 90 -38.98 -14.24 0.41
CA LEU A 90 -39.60 -13.08 -0.23
C LEU A 90 -40.67 -13.51 -1.26
N LYS A 91 -40.37 -14.55 -2.06
CA LYS A 91 -41.33 -15.13 -3.01
C LYS A 91 -42.61 -15.64 -2.35
N THR A 92 -42.53 -16.25 -1.16
CA THR A 92 -43.75 -16.71 -0.44
C THR A 92 -44.64 -15.55 0.00
N MET A 93 -44.08 -14.35 0.19
CA MET A 93 -44.81 -13.11 0.45
C MET A 93 -45.20 -12.36 -0.85
N ASN A 94 -45.06 -13.01 -2.01
CA ASN A 94 -45.32 -12.43 -3.32
C ASN A 94 -44.45 -11.18 -3.65
N ILE A 95 -43.30 -11.07 -2.98
CA ILE A 95 -42.28 -10.05 -3.26
C ILE A 95 -41.25 -10.68 -4.22
N THR A 96 -41.26 -10.24 -5.47
CA THR A 96 -40.37 -10.74 -6.53
C THR A 96 -39.55 -9.60 -7.13
N GLY A 97 -38.49 -9.92 -7.87
CA GLY A 97 -37.63 -8.93 -8.55
C GLY A 97 -36.49 -9.60 -9.30
N GLU A 98 -36.03 -8.97 -10.38
CA GLU A 98 -34.93 -9.49 -11.22
C GLU A 98 -33.60 -9.31 -10.50
N THR A 99 -33.42 -8.14 -9.87
CA THR A 99 -32.22 -7.79 -9.11
C THR A 99 -32.47 -7.80 -7.60
N PRO A 100 -31.42 -7.94 -6.77
CA PRO A 100 -31.51 -7.77 -5.32
C PRO A 100 -32.11 -6.42 -4.91
N ASP A 101 -31.77 -5.35 -5.62
CA ASP A 101 -32.27 -4.00 -5.33
C ASP A 101 -33.77 -3.87 -5.62
N GLU A 102 -34.26 -4.45 -6.72
CA GLU A 102 -35.69 -4.49 -7.00
C GLU A 102 -36.46 -5.29 -5.94
N MET A 103 -35.90 -6.41 -5.48
CA MET A 103 -36.50 -7.18 -4.40
C MET A 103 -36.54 -6.39 -3.09
N ALA A 104 -35.50 -5.61 -2.80
CA ALA A 104 -35.46 -4.72 -1.63
C ALA A 104 -36.50 -3.59 -1.73
N ILE A 105 -36.61 -2.93 -2.89
CA ILE A 105 -37.63 -1.90 -3.17
C ILE A 105 -39.03 -2.49 -3.01
N ASN A 106 -39.28 -3.67 -3.57
CA ASN A 106 -40.59 -4.33 -3.49
C ASN A 106 -40.90 -4.80 -2.07
N ALA A 107 -39.90 -5.27 -1.32
CA ALA A 107 -40.05 -5.63 0.09
C ALA A 107 -40.35 -4.41 0.97
N GLU A 108 -39.67 -3.28 0.73
CA GLU A 108 -39.89 -2.04 1.46
C GLU A 108 -41.26 -1.44 1.13
N ALA A 109 -41.69 -1.46 -0.13
CA ALA A 109 -43.03 -1.04 -0.52
C ALA A 109 -44.11 -1.90 0.17
N PHE A 110 -43.90 -3.23 0.20
CA PHE A 110 -44.80 -4.15 0.91
C PHE A 110 -44.83 -3.88 2.42
N ALA A 111 -43.68 -3.67 3.05
CA ALA A 111 -43.58 -3.46 4.50
C ALA A 111 -44.11 -2.10 4.96
N THR A 112 -43.93 -1.05 4.15
CA THR A 112 -44.32 0.34 4.49
C THR A 112 -45.71 0.71 3.96
N GLY A 113 -46.28 -0.08 3.04
CA GLY A 113 -47.52 0.23 2.35
C GLY A 113 -47.42 1.42 1.38
N LYS A 114 -46.22 1.92 1.12
CA LYS A 114 -45.99 3.04 0.21
C LYS A 114 -46.02 2.58 -1.26
N PRO A 115 -46.38 3.47 -2.20
CA PRO A 115 -46.27 3.17 -3.61
C PRO A 115 -44.83 2.80 -3.99
N ARG A 116 -44.66 1.72 -4.77
CA ARG A 116 -43.35 1.26 -5.25
C ARG A 116 -42.54 2.37 -5.91
N GLU A 117 -43.19 3.22 -6.70
CA GLU A 117 -42.52 4.32 -7.40
C GLU A 117 -41.95 5.37 -6.44
N GLU A 118 -42.57 5.60 -5.28
CA GLU A 118 -42.03 6.49 -4.24
C GLU A 118 -40.76 5.88 -3.61
N ILE A 119 -40.80 4.59 -3.27
CA ILE A 119 -39.64 3.88 -2.72
C ILE A 119 -38.50 3.83 -3.73
N LYS A 120 -38.82 3.53 -5.00
CA LYS A 120 -37.85 3.48 -6.09
C LYS A 120 -37.18 4.85 -6.29
N ALA A 121 -37.96 5.92 -6.37
CA ALA A 121 -37.39 7.27 -6.51
C ALA A 121 -36.52 7.67 -5.30
N ALA A 122 -36.92 7.31 -4.07
CA ALA A 122 -36.13 7.55 -2.88
C ALA A 122 -34.83 6.72 -2.86
N TYR A 123 -34.90 5.46 -3.30
CA TYR A 123 -33.74 4.58 -3.45
C TYR A 123 -32.76 5.15 -4.47
N GLU A 124 -33.22 5.49 -5.68
CA GLU A 124 -32.39 6.08 -6.75
C GLU A 124 -31.73 7.38 -6.30
N LYS A 125 -32.48 8.26 -5.62
CA LYS A 125 -31.91 9.49 -5.07
C LYS A 125 -30.85 9.24 -4.01
N ARG A 126 -31.04 8.23 -3.14
CA ARG A 126 -30.05 7.86 -2.12
C ARG A 126 -28.80 7.28 -2.75
N THR A 127 -28.95 6.37 -3.72
CA THR A 127 -27.81 5.76 -4.40
C THR A 127 -27.05 6.79 -5.21
N GLU A 128 -27.72 7.69 -5.94
CA GLU A 128 -27.08 8.80 -6.65
C GLU A 128 -26.33 9.74 -5.70
N ALA A 129 -26.93 10.08 -4.55
CA ALA A 129 -26.26 10.92 -3.57
C ALA A 129 -25.00 10.24 -2.98
N GLU A 130 -25.05 8.93 -2.78
CA GLU A 130 -23.92 8.15 -2.26
C GLU A 130 -22.82 7.95 -3.31
N THR A 131 -23.17 7.68 -4.57
CA THR A 131 -22.21 7.61 -5.66
C THR A 131 -21.54 8.96 -5.87
N LEU A 132 -22.30 10.06 -5.95
CA LEU A 132 -21.74 11.40 -6.06
C LEU A 132 -20.86 11.76 -4.86
N LYS A 133 -21.25 11.38 -3.64
CA LYS A 133 -20.43 11.62 -2.44
C LYS A 133 -19.11 10.86 -2.51
N SER A 134 -19.15 9.58 -2.82
CA SER A 134 -17.95 8.73 -2.93
C SER A 134 -17.03 9.20 -4.06
N GLU A 135 -17.57 9.59 -5.22
CA GLU A 135 -16.81 10.18 -6.31
C GLU A 135 -16.18 11.52 -5.89
N ASN A 136 -16.93 12.37 -5.20
CA ASN A 136 -16.41 13.64 -4.70
C ASN A 136 -15.29 13.45 -3.67
N GLU A 137 -15.41 12.47 -2.77
CA GLU A 137 -14.37 12.08 -1.83
C GLU A 137 -13.13 11.54 -2.54
N ASN A 138 -13.31 10.69 -3.57
CA ASN A 138 -12.23 10.18 -4.40
C ASN A 138 -11.52 11.30 -5.17
N LEU A 139 -12.26 12.24 -5.75
CA LEU A 139 -11.69 13.40 -6.44
C LEU A 139 -10.92 14.31 -5.46
N LYS A 140 -11.49 14.58 -4.28
CA LYS A 140 -10.78 15.34 -3.23
C LYS A 140 -9.50 14.65 -2.79
N LYS A 141 -9.53 13.32 -2.64
CA LYS A 141 -8.35 12.51 -2.33
C LYS A 141 -7.31 12.63 -3.44
N LEU A 142 -7.69 12.46 -4.70
CA LEU A 142 -6.78 12.57 -5.84
C LEU A 142 -6.14 13.96 -5.94
N ILE A 143 -6.94 15.02 -5.76
CA ILE A 143 -6.44 16.40 -5.75
C ILE A 143 -5.42 16.60 -4.61
N ARG A 144 -5.74 16.11 -3.41
CA ARG A 144 -4.82 16.17 -2.26
C ARG A 144 -3.53 15.42 -2.55
N ASP A 145 -3.62 14.17 -2.99
CA ASP A 145 -2.47 13.32 -3.27
C ASP A 145 -1.58 13.93 -4.38
N SER A 146 -2.20 14.53 -5.40
CA SER A 146 -1.49 15.27 -6.46
C SER A 146 -0.77 16.50 -5.92
N ALA A 147 -1.40 17.27 -5.03
CA ALA A 147 -0.78 18.44 -4.40
C ALA A 147 0.42 18.02 -3.53
N LEU A 148 0.25 17.02 -2.66
CA LEU A 148 1.33 16.50 -1.81
C LEU A 148 2.50 15.96 -2.64
N ASN A 149 2.23 15.30 -3.76
CA ASN A 149 3.29 14.82 -4.66
C ASN A 149 4.03 15.98 -5.35
N LYS A 150 3.31 17.01 -5.80
CA LYS A 150 3.95 18.24 -6.35
C LYS A 150 4.85 18.91 -5.33
N ASP A 151 4.39 19.01 -4.08
CA ASP A 151 5.15 19.59 -2.98
C ASP A 151 6.41 18.77 -2.68
N LEU A 152 6.31 17.44 -2.66
CA LEU A 152 7.47 16.56 -2.47
C LEU A 152 8.48 16.69 -3.62
N ILE A 153 8.02 16.78 -4.88
CA ILE A 153 8.88 17.01 -6.04
C ILE A 153 9.62 18.35 -5.90
N ALA A 154 8.91 19.42 -5.50
CA ALA A 154 9.52 20.73 -5.28
C ALA A 154 10.58 20.70 -4.16
N ILE A 155 10.29 20.00 -3.06
CA ILE A 155 11.25 19.80 -1.96
C ILE A 155 12.47 19.03 -2.45
N LYS A 156 12.31 17.92 -3.17
CA LYS A 156 13.43 17.15 -3.72
C LYS A 156 14.27 17.94 -4.73
N ALA A 157 13.65 18.84 -5.49
CA ALA A 157 14.36 19.72 -6.40
C ALA A 157 15.24 20.75 -5.66
N ALA A 158 14.77 21.27 -4.53
CA ALA A 158 15.53 22.20 -3.69
C ALA A 158 16.54 21.51 -2.75
N TYR A 159 16.23 20.28 -2.32
CA TYR A 159 16.98 19.47 -1.36
C TYR A 159 17.17 18.04 -1.89
N PRO A 160 18.16 17.81 -2.78
CA PRO A 160 18.37 16.52 -3.44
C PRO A 160 18.73 15.35 -2.51
N GLU A 161 19.12 15.63 -1.27
CA GLU A 161 19.38 14.63 -0.23
C GLU A 161 18.12 13.94 0.30
N VAL A 162 16.94 14.49 0.03
CA VAL A 162 15.65 13.97 0.49
C VAL A 162 15.27 12.69 -0.26
N LYS A 163 15.28 11.56 0.46
CA LYS A 163 14.94 10.24 -0.08
C LYS A 163 13.51 9.78 0.21
N ALA A 164 12.70 10.60 0.88
CA ALA A 164 11.32 10.27 1.26
C ALA A 164 10.47 9.90 0.02
N GLU A 165 9.70 8.82 0.09
CA GLU A 165 8.79 8.38 -0.98
C GLU A 165 7.48 9.16 -0.96
N ASN A 166 7.05 9.57 0.23
CA ASN A 166 5.85 10.38 0.45
C ASN A 166 6.12 11.55 1.38
N ILE A 167 5.21 12.53 1.39
CA ILE A 167 5.37 13.75 2.19
C ILE A 167 5.31 13.48 3.71
N ASN A 168 4.66 12.40 4.13
CA ASN A 168 4.49 12.05 5.54
C ASN A 168 5.82 11.54 6.14
N GLU A 169 6.72 11.01 5.31
CA GLU A 169 8.07 10.59 5.71
C GLU A 169 9.03 11.76 5.96
N LEU A 170 8.65 13.01 5.63
CA LEU A 170 9.44 14.20 5.97
C LEU A 170 9.42 14.51 7.48
N GLY A 171 8.54 13.86 8.24
CA GLY A 171 8.42 13.97 9.70
C GLY A 171 7.10 14.59 10.14
N GLU A 172 6.69 14.26 11.37
CA GLU A 172 5.43 14.73 11.95
C GLU A 172 5.37 16.26 12.10
N ASP A 173 6.50 16.90 12.44
CA ASP A 173 6.60 18.36 12.56
C ASP A 173 6.32 19.07 11.22
N PHE A 174 6.75 18.47 10.10
CA PHE A 174 6.48 18.99 8.76
C PHE A 174 4.98 18.95 8.46
N VAL A 175 4.34 17.80 8.69
CA VAL A 175 2.91 17.62 8.47
C VAL A 175 2.10 18.56 9.37
N SER A 176 2.51 18.71 10.64
CA SER A 176 1.86 19.59 11.60
C SER A 176 1.96 21.07 11.20
N MET A 177 3.13 21.55 10.78
CA MET A 177 3.29 22.93 10.26
C MET A 177 2.43 23.17 9.02
N MET A 178 2.43 22.23 8.06
CA MET A 178 1.63 22.35 6.84
C MET A 178 0.12 22.29 7.13
N ALA A 179 -0.31 21.56 8.17
CA ALA A 179 -1.71 21.52 8.61
C ALA A 179 -2.13 22.80 9.33
N ALA A 180 -1.23 23.40 10.12
CA ALA A 180 -1.52 24.61 10.91
C ALA A 180 -1.53 25.89 10.05
N GLY A 181 -0.73 25.94 8.98
CA GLY A 181 -0.58 27.12 8.15
C GLY A 181 -1.36 27.05 6.83
N LYS A 182 -2.34 27.96 6.63
CA LYS A 182 -2.88 28.21 5.29
C LYS A 182 -1.84 28.99 4.48
N ASN A 183 -1.44 28.45 3.33
CA ASN A 183 -0.52 29.07 2.36
C ASN A 183 0.97 29.08 2.75
N LEU A 184 1.43 28.12 3.55
CA LEU A 184 2.86 27.91 3.72
C LEU A 184 3.47 27.25 2.49
N ASP A 185 4.65 27.73 2.12
CA ASP A 185 5.46 27.15 1.03
C ASP A 185 6.17 25.90 1.56
N PRO A 186 5.89 24.70 1.01
CA PRO A 186 6.45 23.43 1.49
C PRO A 186 7.98 23.41 1.52
N VAL A 187 8.63 24.04 0.54
CA VAL A 187 10.10 24.08 0.45
C VAL A 187 10.69 24.88 1.62
N LYS A 188 10.06 26.01 1.95
CA LYS A 188 10.50 26.87 3.08
C LYS A 188 10.25 26.20 4.42
N VAL A 189 9.12 25.52 4.58
CA VAL A 189 8.80 24.77 5.81
C VAL A 189 9.84 23.67 6.05
N TYR A 190 10.14 22.88 5.02
CA TYR A 190 11.17 21.85 5.12
C TYR A 190 12.54 22.44 5.47
N GLY A 191 12.93 23.53 4.79
CA GLY A 191 14.18 24.24 5.07
C GLY A 191 14.28 24.75 6.50
N ALA A 192 13.20 25.33 7.04
CA ALA A 192 13.15 25.80 8.42
C ALA A 192 13.32 24.65 9.42
N LEU A 193 12.63 23.53 9.20
CA LEU A 193 12.75 22.33 10.05
C LEU A 193 14.15 21.72 9.99
N LYS A 194 14.76 21.69 8.80
CA LYS A 194 16.16 21.24 8.65
C LYS A 194 17.10 22.09 9.50
N ILE A 195 16.99 23.42 9.45
CA ILE A 195 17.81 24.34 10.26
C ILE A 195 17.56 24.13 11.75
N MET A 196 16.30 24.00 12.18
CA MET A 196 15.97 23.74 13.59
C MET A 196 16.55 22.40 14.07
N ASN A 197 16.47 21.37 13.25
CA ASN A 197 17.03 20.04 13.55
C ASN A 197 18.56 20.07 13.61
N GLU A 198 19.22 20.83 12.75
CA GLU A 198 20.67 21.04 12.78
C GLU A 198 21.11 21.87 14.00
N ALA A 199 20.36 22.91 14.36
CA ALA A 199 20.62 23.72 15.55
C ALA A 199 20.45 22.93 16.86
N ASN A 200 19.51 21.98 16.89
CA ASN A 200 19.28 21.10 18.03
C ASN A 200 20.29 19.94 18.13
N LYS A 201 21.11 19.69 17.10
CA LYS A 201 22.23 18.75 17.22
C LYS A 201 23.32 19.42 18.04
N LYS A 202 23.52 18.92 19.27
CA LYS A 202 24.64 19.35 20.14
C LYS A 202 25.93 19.31 19.32
N PRO A 203 26.75 20.38 19.32
CA PRO A 203 28.01 20.35 18.59
C PRO A 203 28.84 19.20 19.16
N VAL A 204 29.29 18.31 18.26
CA VAL A 204 30.26 17.28 18.65
C VAL A 204 31.45 18.03 19.24
N PRO A 205 31.84 17.78 20.50
CA PRO A 205 33.02 18.42 21.08
C PRO A 205 34.17 18.20 20.10
N LYS A 206 34.88 19.27 19.73
CA LYS A 206 36.10 19.13 18.93
C LYS A 206 36.93 18.06 19.60
N SER A 207 37.26 17.00 18.86
CA SER A 207 38.20 15.99 19.34
C SER A 207 39.50 16.72 19.65
N THR A 208 39.77 16.97 20.93
CA THR A 208 41.13 17.21 21.41
C THR A 208 41.86 15.94 21.03
N GLY A 209 42.56 16.00 19.89
CA GLY A 209 43.15 14.83 19.25
C GLY A 209 43.88 13.96 20.27
N ASP A 210 43.82 12.65 20.05
CA ASP A 210 44.44 11.64 20.90
C ASP A 210 45.78 12.16 21.42
N VAL A 211 45.79 12.56 22.69
CA VAL A 211 47.03 12.73 23.42
C VAL A 211 47.56 11.32 23.51
N ARG A 212 48.36 10.92 22.51
CA ARG A 212 49.17 9.72 22.57
C ARG A 212 49.99 9.87 23.84
N SER A 213 49.57 9.16 24.89
CA SER A 213 50.39 8.85 26.06
C SER A 213 51.52 7.91 25.65
N SER A 214 52.30 8.31 24.65
CA SER A 214 53.49 7.61 24.19
C SER A 214 54.69 8.40 24.69
N GLY A 215 55.27 7.91 25.78
CA GLY A 215 56.52 8.41 26.31
C GLY A 215 56.38 8.72 27.78
N THR A 216 57.13 7.97 28.58
CA THR A 216 57.59 8.36 29.91
C THR A 216 58.19 9.77 29.81
N GLN A 217 57.34 10.79 29.92
CA GLN A 217 57.80 12.16 30.00
C GLN A 217 58.43 12.27 31.38
N GLU A 218 59.76 12.43 31.43
CA GLU A 218 60.43 12.70 32.68
C GLU A 218 59.75 13.91 33.32
N LYS A 219 59.07 13.69 34.45
CA LYS A 219 58.41 14.76 35.16
C LYS A 219 59.48 15.70 35.68
N ASP A 220 59.43 16.96 35.26
CA ASP A 220 60.33 18.00 35.74
C ASP A 220 59.97 18.49 37.15
N PHE A 221 58.76 18.17 37.62
CA PHE A 221 58.26 18.55 38.94
C PHE A 221 57.60 17.39 39.66
N PHE A 222 57.89 17.25 40.95
CA PHE A 222 57.32 16.24 41.85
C PHE A 222 56.50 16.90 42.96
N THR A 223 55.28 16.42 43.15
CA THR A 223 54.41 16.83 44.26
C THR A 223 54.82 16.14 45.56
N ARG A 224 54.41 16.71 46.71
CA ARG A 224 54.75 16.17 48.04
C ARG A 224 54.26 14.74 48.22
N GLU A 225 53.04 14.45 47.76
CA GLU A 225 52.38 13.15 47.87
C GLU A 225 53.04 12.11 46.97
N GLU A 226 53.60 12.53 45.82
CA GLU A 226 54.35 11.65 44.92
C GLU A 226 55.70 11.28 45.54
N VAL A 227 56.44 12.25 46.10
CA VAL A 227 57.75 11.99 46.74
C VAL A 227 57.61 11.04 47.94
N GLN A 228 56.53 11.14 48.71
CA GLN A 228 56.29 10.24 49.86
C GLN A 228 55.99 8.79 49.47
N LYS A 229 55.50 8.56 48.25
CA LYS A 229 55.18 7.22 47.74
C LYS A 229 56.35 6.60 46.98
N MET A 230 57.43 7.35 46.76
CA MET A 230 58.62 6.86 46.06
C MET A 230 59.48 5.98 46.96
N THR A 231 60.09 4.97 46.35
CA THR A 231 61.13 4.18 47.01
C THR A 231 62.42 4.99 47.16
N SER A 232 63.26 4.64 48.14
CA SER A 232 64.53 5.33 48.37
C SER A 232 65.43 5.38 47.12
N SER A 233 65.39 4.34 46.29
CA SER A 233 66.11 4.26 45.00
C SER A 233 65.59 5.26 43.98
N GLU A 234 64.28 5.49 43.93
CA GLU A 234 63.64 6.44 43.01
C GLU A 234 63.83 7.89 43.45
N VAL A 235 63.84 8.15 44.76
CA VAL A 235 64.17 9.46 45.32
C VAL A 235 65.62 9.84 45.00
N HIS A 236 66.56 8.90 45.11
CA HIS A 236 67.97 9.18 44.79
C HIS A 236 68.18 9.49 43.31
N LYS A 237 67.51 8.75 42.41
CA LYS A 237 67.58 8.99 40.96
C LYS A 237 66.99 10.33 40.53
N ASN A 238 65.99 10.82 41.25
CA ASN A 238 65.27 12.06 40.93
C ASN A 238 65.60 13.22 41.89
N TYR A 239 66.67 13.10 42.68
CA TYR A 239 66.97 13.96 43.82
C TYR A 239 67.00 15.46 43.48
N ASP A 240 67.71 15.82 42.41
CA ASP A 240 67.85 17.23 41.98
C ASP A 240 66.50 17.85 41.59
N LYS A 241 65.65 17.08 40.91
CA LYS A 241 64.31 17.52 40.48
C LYS A 241 63.36 17.62 41.68
N ILE A 242 63.49 16.72 42.66
CA ILE A 242 62.72 16.76 43.91
C ILE A 242 63.08 18.00 44.74
N ILE A 243 64.36 18.36 44.87
CA ILE A 243 64.80 19.58 45.57
C ILE A 243 64.29 20.83 44.84
N ALA A 244 64.37 20.87 43.52
CA ALA A 244 63.83 21.98 42.73
C ALA A 244 62.32 22.13 42.93
N SER A 245 61.61 21.01 43.07
CA SER A 245 60.17 20.97 43.34
C SER A 245 59.83 21.41 44.76
N GLN A 246 60.61 21.00 45.77
CA GLN A 246 60.41 21.41 47.18
C GLN A 246 60.41 22.92 47.39
N LYS A 247 61.07 23.70 46.52
CA LYS A 247 61.04 25.18 46.62
C LYS A 247 59.72 25.81 46.17
N LYS A 248 58.79 25.01 45.63
CA LYS A 248 57.54 25.47 45.01
C LYS A 248 56.29 25.04 45.78
N TRP A 249 56.44 24.23 46.84
CA TRP A 249 55.35 23.79 47.71
C TRP A 249 55.74 23.91 49.18
#